data_AF-A0A8B6DML7-F1
#
_entry.id   AF-A0A8B6DML7-F1
#
_cell.length_a   1.000
_cell.length_b   1.000
_cell.length_c   1.000
_cell.angle_alpha   90.00
_cell.angle_beta   90.00
_cell.angle_gamma   90.00
#
_symmetry.space_group_name_H-M   'P 1'
#
loop_
_entity.id
_entity.type
_entity.pdbx_description
1 polymer ?
#
loop_
_entity_poly.entity_id
_entity_poly.type
_entity_poly.pdbx_seq_one_letter_code
_entity_poly.pdbx_strand_id
1 'polypeptide(L)'
;MASTDNIDMQSQEVAKVKKNFNGQCRIITDIADFSHVVTLQPKDQDIIYKFQLKKTYPSTKPNIIIRSGTMDSKAVDEIQNELEETAASALGSPMVLNLVEHAQLWLQKNNINLTPSAKTKSKTNKEKSVNKISVAKQDRKNRKEKKVQDETADEKKPSMKTSDDVVKRILWDGNLPVDEFLVGYIDRFLGIQEKYFTSFSWEDIATVDYNVLAVPKHRIQYFKYRDVKIWDKNLRMDNVFGSTGSNTTIYDVIEKYHKDSDVNNTDEMNKAEDEDYDVDDNEEDSDSDDGITVTIGSNNYATGNDEDDLHLADEDEDTHDKYWRNKLRPNHFLALRITNNEVRKVVEGIQDVILEHEPQYEECCIPLNSLHITLCTLGLDTTEQVAHACQVLQKIKSELQGMIRKDKTILFKGMENFFNRVLYAKCECPQEFLDMVEHLRLCLKQEGIEIRDNHEFVPHMTIMKITRTVARATGKKYIAPWLYSQSQNIDFGTQVIDNINLCEMGISRESDGFYITPGKLEI
;
A
#
# COMPACT_ATOMS: atom_id res chain seq x y z
N MET A 1 33.39 -27.85 13.80
CA MET A 1 33.73 -27.28 15.11
C MET A 1 33.89 -25.76 15.07
N ALA A 2 34.47 -25.15 14.03
CA ALA A 2 34.63 -23.67 13.95
C ALA A 2 33.35 -22.82 13.89
N SER A 3 32.20 -23.39 13.49
CA SER A 3 30.96 -22.61 13.28
C SER A 3 30.26 -22.22 14.58
N THR A 4 30.33 -23.05 15.62
CA THR A 4 29.69 -22.77 16.93
C THR A 4 30.50 -21.79 17.76
N ASP A 5 31.83 -21.89 17.74
CA ASP A 5 32.73 -20.98 18.49
C ASP A 5 32.66 -19.55 17.92
N ASN A 6 32.57 -19.41 16.59
CA ASN A 6 32.44 -18.11 15.92
C ASN A 6 31.10 -17.43 16.22
N ILE A 7 30.01 -18.19 16.38
CA ILE A 7 28.69 -17.64 16.72
C ILE A 7 28.67 -17.15 18.17
N ASP A 8 29.24 -17.91 19.11
CA ASP A 8 29.34 -17.47 20.52
C ASP A 8 30.23 -16.23 20.66
N MET A 9 31.36 -16.18 19.96
CA MET A 9 32.22 -14.99 19.90
C MET A 9 31.49 -13.76 19.30
N GLN A 10 30.68 -13.95 18.26
CA GLN A 10 29.84 -12.89 17.69
C GLN A 10 28.80 -12.38 18.67
N SER A 11 28.07 -13.28 19.32
CA SER A 11 27.03 -12.89 20.28
C SER A 11 27.63 -12.16 21.49
N GLN A 12 28.83 -12.56 21.96
CA GLN A 12 29.56 -11.86 23.01
C GLN A 12 30.05 -10.47 22.57
N GLU A 13 30.54 -10.31 21.35
CA GLU A 13 30.93 -9.00 20.80
C GLU A 13 29.73 -8.07 20.66
N VAL A 14 28.65 -8.57 20.08
CA VAL A 14 27.40 -7.83 19.88
C VAL A 14 26.81 -7.39 21.23
N ALA A 15 26.88 -8.23 22.26
CA ALA A 15 26.50 -7.87 23.62
C ALA A 15 27.41 -6.78 24.23
N LYS A 16 28.73 -6.85 23.99
CA LYS A 16 29.68 -5.80 24.42
C LYS A 16 29.44 -4.48 23.69
N VAL A 17 29.14 -4.52 22.39
CA VAL A 17 28.78 -3.34 21.58
C VAL A 17 27.51 -2.70 22.14
N LYS A 18 26.48 -3.50 22.44
CA LYS A 18 25.24 -3.00 23.05
C LYS A 18 25.46 -2.33 24.41
N LYS A 19 26.42 -2.81 25.20
CA LYS A 19 26.71 -2.30 26.56
C LYS A 19 27.61 -1.07 26.57
N ASN A 20 28.61 -1.01 25.67
CA ASN A 20 29.67 0.00 25.71
C ASN A 20 29.47 1.16 24.71
N PHE A 21 28.54 1.03 23.77
CA PHE A 21 28.32 2.07 22.76
C PHE A 21 27.38 3.17 23.28
N ASN A 22 27.88 4.40 23.31
CA ASN A 22 27.14 5.57 23.76
C ASN A 22 26.36 6.20 22.58
N GLY A 23 25.20 5.61 22.24
CA GLY A 23 24.38 5.99 21.10
C GLY A 23 23.22 5.03 20.85
N GLN A 24 22.53 5.15 19.71
CA GLN A 24 21.52 4.17 19.29
C GLN A 24 22.20 2.94 18.71
N CYS A 25 21.87 1.75 19.23
CA CYS A 25 22.41 0.47 18.80
C CYS A 25 21.25 -0.48 18.47
N ARG A 26 21.12 -0.88 17.21
CA ARG A 26 20.12 -1.85 16.72
C ARG A 26 20.84 -3.08 16.21
N ILE A 27 20.43 -4.24 16.71
CA ILE A 27 21.01 -5.54 16.37
C ILE A 27 19.87 -6.41 15.83
N ILE A 28 20.09 -7.02 14.67
CA ILE A 28 19.16 -7.98 14.08
C ILE A 28 19.92 -9.28 13.79
N THR A 29 19.36 -10.40 14.21
CA THR A 29 19.93 -11.75 14.09
C THR A 29 19.28 -12.52 12.94
N ASP A 30 20.04 -13.38 12.26
CA ASP A 30 19.59 -14.32 11.23
C ASP A 30 18.77 -13.70 10.08
N ILE A 31 19.39 -12.77 9.35
CA ILE A 31 18.84 -12.25 8.09
C ILE A 31 19.63 -12.79 6.91
N ALA A 32 18.95 -13.60 6.07
CA ALA A 32 19.52 -14.18 4.84
C ALA A 32 20.86 -14.91 5.10
N ASP A 33 21.96 -14.46 4.50
CA ASP A 33 23.30 -15.05 4.65
C ASP A 33 24.10 -14.49 5.84
N PHE A 34 23.54 -13.54 6.60
CA PHE A 34 24.20 -12.85 7.70
C PHE A 34 23.68 -13.35 9.05
N SER A 35 24.61 -13.70 9.95
CA SER A 35 24.29 -14.12 11.31
C SER A 35 23.86 -12.92 12.17
N HIS A 36 24.53 -11.78 12.02
CA HIS A 36 24.22 -10.56 12.78
C HIS A 36 24.35 -9.32 11.90
N VAL A 37 23.37 -8.42 11.97
CA VAL A 37 23.44 -7.07 11.39
C VAL A 37 23.41 -6.07 12.54
N VAL A 38 24.50 -5.31 12.68
CA VAL A 38 24.70 -4.34 13.76
C VAL A 38 24.69 -2.93 13.18
N THR A 39 23.72 -2.12 13.58
CA THR A 39 23.60 -0.71 13.20
C THR A 39 23.88 0.17 14.42
N LEU A 40 24.86 1.04 14.30
CA LEU A 40 25.36 1.92 15.35
C LEU A 40 25.26 3.38 14.91
N GLN A 41 24.62 4.22 15.71
CA GLN A 41 24.53 5.65 15.51
C GLN A 41 25.00 6.37 16.78
N PRO A 42 26.17 7.03 16.78
CA PRO A 42 26.67 7.74 17.95
C PRO A 42 25.72 8.87 18.37
N LYS A 43 25.61 9.13 19.67
CA LYS A 43 24.78 10.22 20.18
C LYS A 43 25.30 11.57 19.65
N ASP A 44 24.39 12.41 19.15
CA ASP A 44 24.68 13.77 18.65
C ASP A 44 25.61 13.84 17.43
N GLN A 45 25.77 12.74 16.68
CA GLN A 45 26.47 12.72 15.39
C GLN A 45 25.53 12.23 14.29
N ASP A 46 25.49 12.97 13.18
CA ASP A 46 24.77 12.56 11.97
C ASP A 46 25.60 11.56 11.15
N ILE A 47 25.90 10.41 11.75
CA ILE A 47 26.56 9.28 11.09
C ILE A 47 26.02 7.94 11.60
N ILE A 48 25.76 7.03 10.67
CA ILE A 48 25.25 5.69 10.92
C ILE A 48 26.24 4.69 10.34
N TYR A 49 26.73 3.80 11.20
CA TYR A 49 27.58 2.67 10.83
C TYR A 49 26.74 1.40 10.81
N LYS A 50 26.72 0.69 9.68
CA LYS A 50 26.03 -0.59 9.55
C LYS A 50 27.04 -1.68 9.21
N PHE A 51 27.14 -2.67 10.07
CA PHE A 51 28.01 -3.83 9.95
C PHE A 51 27.17 -5.08 9.70
N GLN A 52 27.38 -5.77 8.58
CA GLN A 52 26.74 -7.06 8.30
C GLN A 52 27.78 -8.18 8.50
N LEU A 53 27.55 -9.02 9.51
CA LEU A 53 28.44 -10.10 9.92
C LEU A 53 27.92 -11.42 9.32
N LYS A 54 28.79 -12.12 8.57
CA LYS A 54 28.50 -13.47 8.06
C LYS A 54 28.75 -14.52 9.14
N LYS A 55 28.20 -15.73 8.96
CA LYS A 55 28.43 -16.89 9.88
C LYS A 55 29.91 -17.25 10.07
N THR A 56 30.77 -16.86 9.13
CA THR A 56 32.23 -17.08 9.15
C THR A 56 33.02 -15.94 9.81
N TYR A 57 32.38 -14.85 10.23
CA TYR A 57 33.01 -13.79 11.01
C TYR A 57 33.42 -14.33 12.41
N PRO A 58 34.56 -13.94 13.00
CA PRO A 58 35.52 -12.90 12.59
C PRO A 58 36.62 -13.39 11.62
N SER A 59 36.52 -14.61 11.09
CA SER A 59 37.50 -15.13 10.12
C SER A 59 37.36 -14.51 8.72
N THR A 60 36.23 -13.86 8.44
CA THR A 60 35.95 -13.10 7.21
C THR A 60 35.58 -11.67 7.56
N LYS A 61 36.03 -10.69 6.75
CA LYS A 61 35.72 -9.26 6.98
C LYS A 61 34.20 -9.00 7.01
N PRO A 62 33.72 -8.11 7.88
CA PRO A 62 32.33 -7.66 7.88
C PRO A 62 32.06 -6.78 6.65
N ASN A 63 30.80 -6.73 6.20
CA ASN A 63 30.39 -5.72 5.23
C ASN A 63 30.09 -4.42 5.96
N ILE A 64 30.78 -3.32 5.62
CA ILE A 64 30.72 -2.04 6.33
C ILE A 64 30.03 -1.02 5.43
N ILE A 65 28.94 -0.42 5.91
CA ILE A 65 28.19 0.61 5.20
C ILE A 65 28.13 1.84 6.10
N ILE A 66 28.55 3.00 5.60
CA ILE A 66 28.49 4.27 6.31
C ILE A 66 27.45 5.17 5.65
N ARG A 67 26.60 5.80 6.45
CA ARG A 67 25.64 6.83 5.98
C ARG A 67 25.75 8.06 6.86
N SER A 68 25.82 9.23 6.25
CA SER A 68 25.74 10.53 6.93
C SER A 68 24.96 11.50 6.05
N GLY A 69 24.04 12.26 6.63
CA GLY A 69 23.28 13.29 5.92
C GLY A 69 24.04 14.61 5.75
N THR A 70 25.17 14.76 6.43
CA THR A 70 25.98 15.99 6.52
C THR A 70 27.36 15.84 5.89
N MET A 71 27.80 14.63 5.58
CA MET A 71 29.07 14.36 4.88
C MET A 71 28.91 14.28 3.36
N ASP A 72 29.92 14.77 2.64
CA ASP A 72 30.01 14.63 1.19
C ASP A 72 30.19 13.15 0.80
N SER A 73 29.55 12.72 -0.29
CA SER A 73 29.60 11.33 -0.80
C SER A 73 31.02 10.80 -0.98
N LYS A 74 31.98 11.66 -1.36
CA LYS A 74 33.39 11.26 -1.51
C LYS A 74 34.05 10.94 -0.15
N ALA A 75 33.72 11.71 0.89
CA ALA A 75 34.24 11.47 2.22
C ALA A 75 33.66 10.18 2.84
N VAL A 76 32.41 9.83 2.50
CA VAL A 76 31.78 8.55 2.88
C VAL A 76 32.49 7.37 2.20
N ASP A 77 32.82 7.48 0.91
CA ASP A 77 33.56 6.44 0.20
C ASP A 77 35.00 6.28 0.75
N GLU A 78 35.69 7.38 1.08
CA GLU A 78 37.04 7.36 1.65
C GLU A 78 37.10 6.69 3.03
N ILE A 79 36.18 7.03 3.94
CA ILE A 79 36.12 6.39 5.27
C ILE A 79 35.69 4.91 5.17
N GLN A 80 34.80 4.57 4.24
CA GLN A 80 34.40 3.18 4.03
C GLN A 80 35.57 2.32 3.55
N ASN A 81 36.37 2.82 2.59
CA ASN A 81 37.56 2.12 2.12
C ASN A 81 38.62 1.95 3.22
N GLU A 82 38.87 2.97 4.04
CA GLU A 82 39.85 2.88 5.13
C GLU A 82 39.43 1.89 6.23
N LEU A 83 38.12 1.80 6.52
CA LEU A 83 37.59 0.81 7.45
C LEU A 83 37.61 -0.60 6.88
N GLU A 84 37.42 -0.77 5.57
CA GLU A 84 37.56 -2.07 4.91
C GLU A 84 39.02 -2.57 4.92
N GLU A 85 40.00 -1.69 4.76
CA GLU A 85 41.43 -2.01 4.88
C GLU A 85 41.82 -2.37 6.33
N THR A 86 41.31 -1.62 7.30
CA THR A 86 41.51 -1.88 8.72
C THR A 86 40.88 -3.22 9.14
N ALA A 87 39.69 -3.53 8.61
CA ALA A 87 39.02 -4.80 8.84
C ALA A 87 39.76 -5.99 8.21
N ALA A 88 40.40 -5.79 7.05
CA ALA A 88 41.24 -6.82 6.42
C ALA A 88 42.51 -7.12 7.24
N SER A 89 43.02 -6.14 7.99
CA SER A 89 44.21 -6.30 8.85
C SER A 89 43.90 -6.90 10.22
N ALA A 90 42.63 -6.90 10.65
CA ALA A 90 42.19 -7.34 11.98
C ALA A 90 41.50 -8.74 12.00
N LEU A 91 41.62 -9.52 10.91
CA LEU A 91 40.98 -10.83 10.76
C LEU A 91 41.33 -11.80 11.90
N GLY A 92 40.33 -12.53 12.39
CA GLY A 92 40.48 -13.53 13.46
C GLY A 92 40.16 -13.02 14.86
N SER A 93 39.84 -11.73 15.04
CA SER A 93 39.37 -11.17 16.31
C SER A 93 38.11 -10.31 16.13
N PRO A 94 37.23 -10.23 17.16
CA PRO A 94 36.11 -9.29 17.19
C PRO A 94 36.60 -7.84 16.98
N MET A 95 36.10 -7.15 15.95
CA MET A 95 36.66 -5.87 15.47
C MET A 95 35.63 -4.72 15.33
N VAL A 96 34.34 -4.93 15.58
CA VAL A 96 33.28 -3.92 15.37
C VAL A 96 33.51 -2.65 16.19
N LEU A 97 33.85 -2.78 17.48
CA LEU A 97 34.13 -1.61 18.33
C LEU A 97 35.39 -0.87 17.88
N ASN A 98 36.43 -1.61 17.50
CA ASN A 98 37.69 -1.03 17.06
C ASN A 98 37.52 -0.26 15.74
N LEU A 99 36.70 -0.78 14.82
CA LEU A 99 36.37 -0.10 13.56
C LEU A 99 35.61 1.21 13.80
N VAL A 100 34.70 1.25 14.77
CA VAL A 100 33.99 2.48 15.12
C VAL A 100 34.93 3.51 15.76
N GLU A 101 35.87 3.08 16.60
CA GLU A 101 36.89 3.97 17.19
C GLU A 101 37.83 4.53 16.11
N HIS A 102 38.29 3.68 15.18
CA HIS A 102 39.06 4.12 14.01
C HIS A 102 38.29 5.11 13.13
N ALA A 103 37.00 4.88 12.92
CA ALA A 103 36.15 5.80 12.18
C ALA A 103 36.06 7.18 12.87
N GLN A 104 35.97 7.21 14.20
CA GLN A 104 35.96 8.47 14.96
C GLN A 104 37.30 9.21 14.87
N LEU A 105 38.43 8.51 14.95
CA LEU A 105 39.77 9.10 14.77
C LEU A 105 39.94 9.69 13.36
N TRP A 106 39.42 9.00 12.35
CA TRP A 106 39.43 9.48 10.97
C TRP A 106 38.64 10.79 10.80
N LEU A 107 37.44 10.84 11.37
CA LEU A 107 36.58 12.03 11.35
C LEU A 107 37.25 13.22 12.05
N GLN A 108 37.95 12.98 13.17
CA GLN A 108 38.74 13.99 13.86
C GLN A 108 39.93 14.48 13.03
N LYS A 109 40.67 13.56 12.40
CA LYS A 109 41.84 13.87 11.56
C LYS A 109 41.48 14.72 10.34
N ASN A 110 40.28 14.51 9.79
CA ASN A 110 39.79 15.25 8.63
C ASN A 110 38.93 16.48 8.98
N ASN A 111 38.86 16.86 10.25
CA ASN A 111 38.10 18.02 10.76
C ASN A 111 36.61 18.04 10.35
N ILE A 112 35.96 16.88 10.29
CA ILE A 112 34.55 16.77 9.88
C ILE A 112 33.66 16.90 11.13
N ASN A 113 32.93 18.01 11.24
CA ASN A 113 31.98 18.24 12.34
C ASN A 113 30.59 17.71 11.99
N LEU A 114 30.15 16.70 12.73
CA LEU A 114 28.88 15.98 12.51
C LEU A 114 27.75 16.40 13.46
N THR A 115 27.87 17.56 14.12
CA THR A 115 26.85 18.02 15.08
C THR A 115 25.59 18.50 14.35
N PRO A 116 24.39 18.16 14.84
CA PRO A 116 23.15 18.65 14.26
C PRO A 116 22.93 20.10 14.69
N SER A 117 23.41 21.09 13.93
CA SER A 117 23.16 22.50 14.20
C SER A 117 22.38 23.20 13.10
N ALA A 118 21.38 23.96 13.56
CA ALA A 118 20.53 24.85 12.80
C ALA A 118 21.29 25.72 11.79
N LYS A 119 20.63 25.93 10.64
CA LYS A 119 20.97 26.86 9.55
C LYS A 119 21.87 28.01 9.99
N THR A 120 23.15 27.92 9.67
CA THR A 120 24.03 29.09 9.63
C THR A 120 24.79 29.11 8.32
N LYS A 121 24.50 30.15 7.53
CA LYS A 121 25.22 30.51 6.31
C LYS A 121 26.69 30.79 6.64
N SER A 122 27.62 30.11 6.00
CA SER A 122 28.97 30.62 5.71
C SER A 122 29.18 30.41 4.20
N LYS A 123 29.17 31.45 3.37
CA LYS A 123 30.26 32.41 3.14
C LYS A 123 31.63 31.72 3.14
N THR A 124 32.02 31.21 1.97
CA THR A 124 33.42 31.07 1.60
C THR A 124 33.82 32.27 0.73
N ASN A 125 34.60 33.17 1.33
CA ASN A 125 35.43 34.11 0.59
C ASN A 125 36.59 33.32 -0.05
N LYS A 126 36.70 33.34 -1.37
CA LYS A 126 37.99 33.22 -2.06
C LYS A 126 38.27 34.54 -2.75
N GLU A 127 39.28 35.23 -2.26
CA GLU A 127 39.89 36.39 -2.90
C GLU A 127 40.44 36.03 -4.28
N LYS A 128 40.26 36.92 -5.25
CA LYS A 128 41.31 37.36 -6.20
C LYS A 128 40.83 38.57 -7.02
N SER A 129 41.43 39.71 -6.68
CA SER A 129 41.99 40.74 -7.58
C SER A 129 41.35 41.01 -8.96
N VAL A 130 40.68 42.17 -9.04
CA VAL A 130 40.90 43.30 -9.98
C VAL A 130 40.97 43.02 -11.50
N ASN A 131 39.99 43.64 -12.19
CA ASN A 131 40.00 44.36 -13.48
C ASN A 131 39.23 43.82 -14.72
N LYS A 132 38.34 44.71 -15.18
CA LYS A 132 37.98 45.12 -16.56
C LYS A 132 36.76 44.52 -17.29
N ILE A 133 35.79 45.43 -17.50
CA ILE A 133 35.15 45.81 -18.79
C ILE A 133 33.91 45.01 -19.27
N SER A 134 32.75 45.64 -19.03
CA SER A 134 31.62 45.94 -19.94
C SER A 134 30.88 44.88 -20.78
N VAL A 135 29.60 45.21 -20.99
CA VAL A 135 28.64 44.74 -22.01
C VAL A 135 27.76 43.56 -21.60
N ALA A 136 26.67 43.87 -20.89
CA ALA A 136 25.36 43.21 -21.01
C ALA A 136 24.33 43.93 -20.13
N LYS A 137 24.25 45.27 -20.25
CA LYS A 137 23.17 46.09 -19.69
C LYS A 137 22.27 46.49 -20.84
N GLN A 138 21.26 45.68 -21.18
CA GLN A 138 20.03 46.21 -21.80
C GLN A 138 18.80 45.30 -21.69
N ASP A 139 18.93 43.97 -21.58
CA ASP A 139 17.72 43.10 -21.60
C ASP A 139 17.10 42.74 -20.23
N ARG A 140 17.63 43.26 -19.11
CA ARG A 140 17.06 43.00 -17.77
C ARG A 140 16.21 44.14 -17.19
N LYS A 141 15.98 45.22 -17.94
CA LYS A 141 15.22 46.39 -17.45
C LYS A 141 13.70 46.28 -17.65
N ASN A 142 13.23 45.51 -18.63
CA ASN A 142 11.79 45.42 -18.94
C ASN A 142 10.99 44.37 -18.14
N ARG A 143 11.59 43.65 -17.19
CA ARG A 143 10.86 42.72 -16.31
C ARG A 143 10.68 43.22 -14.87
N LYS A 144 11.16 44.43 -14.54
CA LYS A 144 11.04 45.04 -13.21
C LYS A 144 10.01 46.16 -13.10
N GLU A 145 9.34 46.54 -14.19
CA GLU A 145 8.33 47.60 -14.19
C GLU A 145 6.88 47.09 -14.28
N LYS A 146 6.64 45.78 -14.13
CA LYS A 146 5.29 45.20 -14.02
C LYS A 146 5.01 44.60 -12.64
N LYS A 147 5.56 45.23 -11.60
CA LYS A 147 5.38 44.81 -10.20
C LYS A 147 5.28 46.03 -9.27
N VAL A 148 4.42 46.99 -9.62
CA VAL A 148 3.94 48.04 -8.70
C VAL A 148 2.50 48.36 -9.12
N GLN A 149 1.53 47.71 -8.48
CA GLN A 149 0.14 48.15 -8.21
C GLN A 149 -0.64 46.91 -7.76
N ASP A 150 -0.45 46.52 -6.50
CA ASP A 150 -1.53 46.39 -5.52
C ASP A 150 -0.87 46.09 -4.16
N GLU A 151 -0.55 47.15 -3.42
CA GLU A 151 -0.20 47.06 -2.00
C GLU A 151 -1.50 47.25 -1.22
N THR A 152 -2.20 46.14 -0.97
CA THR A 152 -3.05 46.02 0.21
C THR A 152 -2.26 45.27 1.28
N ALA A 153 -2.37 45.75 2.52
CA ALA A 153 -1.53 45.34 3.64
C ALA A 153 -1.65 43.84 3.96
N ASP A 154 -0.66 43.04 3.56
CA ASP A 154 -0.51 41.66 4.01
C ASP A 154 0.31 41.64 5.31
N GLU A 155 -0.37 41.52 6.45
CA GLU A 155 0.24 41.04 7.69
C GLU A 155 0.97 39.71 7.38
N LYS A 156 2.28 39.64 7.64
CA LYS A 156 3.06 38.43 7.36
C LYS A 156 2.56 37.29 8.23
N LYS A 157 1.70 36.44 7.65
CA LYS A 157 1.12 35.26 8.30
C LYS A 157 2.22 34.39 8.93
N PRO A 158 2.02 33.86 10.15
CA PRO A 158 3.03 33.10 10.89
C PRO A 158 3.61 31.94 10.06
N SER A 159 4.92 31.72 10.21
CA SER A 159 5.67 30.72 9.46
C SER A 159 5.22 29.31 9.85
N MET A 160 4.50 28.63 8.94
CA MET A 160 4.07 27.25 9.12
C MET A 160 5.24 26.27 9.00
N LYS A 161 5.20 25.17 9.76
CA LYS A 161 6.18 24.08 9.65
C LYS A 161 6.06 23.39 8.30
N THR A 162 7.18 22.83 7.82
CA THR A 162 7.22 22.20 6.50
C THR A 162 6.71 20.76 6.55
N SER A 163 6.30 20.21 5.40
CA SER A 163 5.89 18.80 5.30
C SER A 163 6.97 17.84 5.82
N ASP A 164 8.25 18.16 5.63
CA ASP A 164 9.39 17.39 6.18
C ASP A 164 9.41 17.36 7.71
N ASP A 165 8.99 18.43 8.37
CA ASP A 165 8.98 18.50 9.83
C ASP A 165 7.85 17.62 10.39
N VAL A 166 6.70 17.56 9.70
CA VAL A 166 5.57 16.69 10.04
C VAL A 166 5.93 15.21 9.86
N VAL A 167 6.59 14.87 8.74
CA VAL A 167 7.08 13.51 8.48
C VAL A 167 8.04 13.04 9.56
N LYS A 168 9.01 13.89 9.92
CA LYS A 168 9.94 13.58 11.01
C LYS A 168 9.18 13.39 12.32
N ARG A 169 8.21 14.25 12.64
CA ARG A 169 7.45 14.12 13.88
C ARG A 169 6.74 12.77 13.97
N ILE A 170 6.08 12.32 12.91
CA ILE A 170 5.39 11.03 12.87
C ILE A 170 6.37 9.85 12.94
N LEU A 171 7.52 9.91 12.25
CA LEU A 171 8.53 8.83 12.28
C LEU A 171 9.24 8.68 13.62
N TRP A 172 9.48 9.80 14.32
CA TRP A 172 10.31 9.82 15.52
C TRP A 172 9.49 9.80 16.82
N ASP A 173 8.17 9.98 16.77
CA ASP A 173 7.31 9.96 17.95
C ASP A 173 6.72 8.57 18.19
N GLY A 174 7.38 7.78 19.06
CA GLY A 174 7.00 6.39 19.33
C GLY A 174 5.66 6.20 20.07
N ASN A 175 5.00 7.29 20.47
CA ASN A 175 3.69 7.29 21.12
C ASN A 175 2.53 7.49 20.14
N LEU A 176 2.82 7.72 18.86
CA LEU A 176 1.82 7.90 17.80
C LEU A 176 1.71 6.62 16.97
N PRO A 177 0.49 6.13 16.68
CA PRO A 177 0.32 4.97 15.82
C PRO A 177 0.57 5.37 14.36
N VAL A 178 1.81 5.15 13.90
CA VAL A 178 2.29 5.52 12.56
C VAL A 178 1.42 4.93 11.44
N ASP A 179 0.81 3.77 11.70
CA ASP A 179 -0.06 3.05 10.76
C ASP A 179 -1.39 3.77 10.48
N GLU A 180 -1.80 4.72 11.32
CA GLU A 180 -3.07 5.44 11.20
C GLU A 180 -2.94 6.80 10.50
N PHE A 181 -1.73 7.16 10.06
CA PHE A 181 -1.49 8.40 9.34
C PHE A 181 -1.56 8.21 7.82
N LEU A 182 -2.21 9.16 7.15
CA LEU A 182 -2.34 9.24 5.70
C LEU A 182 -1.65 10.50 5.17
N VAL A 183 -1.04 10.41 3.99
CA VAL A 183 -0.34 11.50 3.31
C VAL A 183 -0.97 11.76 1.95
N GLY A 184 -1.47 12.99 1.77
CA GLY A 184 -1.94 13.49 0.48
C GLY A 184 -0.81 14.15 -0.30
N TYR A 185 -0.47 13.64 -1.49
CA TYR A 185 0.57 14.17 -2.37
C TYR A 185 0.11 14.32 -3.82
N ILE A 186 0.66 15.29 -4.56
CA ILE A 186 0.38 15.48 -5.98
C ILE A 186 1.30 14.60 -6.82
N ASP A 187 0.74 13.57 -7.44
CA ASP A 187 1.40 12.80 -8.48
C ASP A 187 1.42 13.56 -9.82
N ARG A 188 2.44 13.29 -10.65
CA ARG A 188 2.66 13.97 -11.94
C ARG A 188 1.54 13.68 -12.94
N PHE A 189 0.94 12.50 -12.88
CA PHE A 189 -0.03 12.03 -13.86
C PHE A 189 -1.43 11.85 -13.25
N LEU A 190 -1.52 11.56 -11.94
CA LEU A 190 -2.77 11.19 -11.27
C LEU A 190 -3.37 12.27 -10.35
N GLY A 191 -2.75 13.46 -10.26
CA GLY A 191 -3.25 14.52 -9.39
C GLY A 191 -3.01 14.22 -7.91
N ILE A 192 -3.88 14.70 -7.02
CA ILE A 192 -3.73 14.46 -5.57
C ILE A 192 -4.07 12.99 -5.26
N GLN A 193 -3.17 12.32 -4.55
CA GLN A 193 -3.25 10.92 -4.14
C GLN A 193 -3.05 10.83 -2.63
N GLU A 194 -3.85 10.02 -1.94
CA GLU A 194 -3.68 9.70 -0.53
C GLU A 194 -3.11 8.29 -0.39
N LYS A 195 -2.17 8.12 0.55
CA LYS A 195 -1.56 6.82 0.87
C LYS A 195 -1.15 6.80 2.33
N TYR A 196 -1.10 5.62 2.92
CA TYR A 196 -0.61 5.46 4.29
C TYR A 196 0.84 5.93 4.43
N PHE A 197 1.13 6.50 5.59
CA PHE A 197 2.45 7.00 5.92
C PHE A 197 3.53 5.91 5.85
N THR A 198 3.17 4.67 6.15
CA THR A 198 4.02 3.46 6.07
C THR A 198 4.28 2.97 4.66
N SER A 199 3.44 3.38 3.68
CA SER A 199 3.60 2.98 2.27
C SER A 199 4.69 3.78 1.55
N PHE A 200 5.22 4.84 2.18
CA PHE A 200 6.27 5.67 1.60
C PHE A 200 7.63 5.31 2.18
N SER A 201 8.62 5.21 1.29
CA SER A 201 10.01 5.34 1.72
C SER A 201 10.34 6.82 1.85
N TRP A 202 10.67 7.23 3.07
CA TRP A 202 11.09 8.59 3.39
C TRP A 202 12.60 8.80 3.20
N GLU A 203 13.31 7.82 2.62
CA GLU A 203 14.69 7.92 2.15
C GLU A 203 14.79 8.81 0.88
N ASP A 204 15.99 9.23 0.51
CA ASP A 204 16.18 10.10 -0.68
C ASP A 204 15.84 9.32 -1.97
N ILE A 205 15.09 9.93 -2.88
CA ILE A 205 14.59 9.28 -4.12
C ILE A 205 15.76 8.76 -4.97
N ALA A 206 16.94 9.37 -4.85
CA ALA A 206 18.15 8.97 -5.56
C ALA A 206 18.73 7.61 -5.09
N THR A 207 18.30 7.08 -3.94
CA THR A 207 18.82 5.84 -3.35
C THR A 207 17.81 4.69 -3.32
N VAL A 208 16.61 4.90 -3.85
CA VAL A 208 15.48 3.99 -3.73
C VAL A 208 15.35 3.16 -5.03
N ASP A 209 15.27 1.83 -4.90
CA ASP A 209 15.09 0.90 -6.03
C ASP A 209 13.79 1.19 -6.80
N TYR A 210 13.74 0.81 -8.08
CA TYR A 210 12.61 1.03 -9.00
C TYR A 210 11.23 0.55 -8.48
N ASN A 211 11.19 -0.28 -7.44
CA ASN A 211 9.98 -0.88 -6.89
C ASN A 211 9.44 -0.19 -5.61
N VAL A 212 10.10 0.87 -5.11
CA VAL A 212 9.73 1.52 -3.85
C VAL A 212 9.21 2.94 -4.09
N LEU A 213 8.03 3.22 -3.54
CA LEU A 213 7.33 4.51 -3.69
C LEU A 213 8.01 5.61 -2.87
N ALA A 214 8.90 6.37 -3.51
CA ALA A 214 9.47 7.59 -2.94
C ALA A 214 8.77 8.83 -3.53
N VAL A 215 8.08 9.60 -2.68
CA VAL A 215 7.40 10.82 -3.13
C VAL A 215 8.27 12.05 -2.87
N PRO A 216 8.50 12.90 -3.90
CA PRO A 216 9.16 14.18 -3.69
C PRO A 216 8.41 15.05 -2.68
N LYS A 217 9.10 15.42 -1.60
CA LYS A 217 8.57 16.17 -0.44
C LYS A 217 7.81 17.46 -0.78
N HIS A 218 8.17 18.12 -1.88
CA HIS A 218 7.50 19.32 -2.37
C HIS A 218 6.10 19.07 -2.96
N ARG A 219 5.79 17.81 -3.27
CA ARG A 219 4.50 17.36 -3.81
C ARG A 219 3.49 17.02 -2.72
N ILE A 220 3.91 16.89 -1.47
CA ILE A 220 3.02 16.64 -0.34
C ILE A 220 2.17 17.91 -0.09
N GLN A 221 0.86 17.71 0.03
CA GLN A 221 -0.14 18.75 0.24
C GLN A 221 -0.74 18.71 1.64
N TYR A 222 -1.07 17.54 2.18
CA TYR A 222 -1.63 17.43 3.52
C TYR A 222 -1.31 16.09 4.20
N PHE A 223 -1.48 16.05 5.51
CA PHE A 223 -1.45 14.86 6.35
C PHE A 223 -2.79 14.72 7.08
N LYS A 224 -3.24 13.47 7.24
CA LYS A 224 -4.44 13.09 7.99
C LYS A 224 -4.08 12.06 9.06
N TYR A 225 -4.82 12.07 10.15
CA TYR A 225 -4.84 11.01 11.15
C TYR A 225 -6.24 10.40 11.12
N ARG A 226 -6.36 9.13 10.70
CA ARG A 226 -7.64 8.53 10.28
C ARG A 226 -8.35 9.47 9.29
N ASP A 227 -9.49 10.02 9.66
CA ASP A 227 -10.31 10.88 8.79
C ASP A 227 -10.09 12.38 9.02
N VAL A 228 -9.33 12.75 10.05
CA VAL A 228 -9.12 14.15 10.44
C VAL A 228 -7.85 14.71 9.81
N LYS A 229 -7.99 15.81 9.05
CA LYS A 229 -6.84 16.56 8.51
C LYS A 229 -6.07 17.23 9.64
N ILE A 230 -4.82 16.79 9.85
CA ILE A 230 -3.94 17.31 10.90
C ILE A 230 -3.00 18.39 10.40
N TRP A 231 -2.69 18.40 9.10
CA TRP A 231 -1.82 19.41 8.50
C TRP A 231 -2.17 19.59 7.03
N ASP A 232 -2.38 20.82 6.57
CA ASP A 232 -2.75 21.12 5.17
C ASP A 232 -2.01 22.36 4.67
N LYS A 233 -1.28 22.20 3.56
CA LYS A 233 -0.45 23.23 2.93
C LYS A 233 -1.28 24.33 2.25
N ASN A 234 -2.44 23.97 1.68
CA ASN A 234 -3.32 24.89 0.96
C ASN A 234 -4.21 25.67 1.93
N LEU A 235 -4.73 24.99 2.95
CA LEU A 235 -5.55 25.60 4.00
C LEU A 235 -4.72 26.27 5.11
N ARG A 236 -3.38 26.15 5.06
CA ARG A 236 -2.44 26.61 6.10
C ARG A 236 -2.86 26.15 7.50
N MET A 237 -3.21 24.87 7.61
CA MET A 237 -3.63 24.23 8.86
C MET A 237 -2.45 23.44 9.44
N ASP A 238 -2.17 23.61 10.72
CA ASP A 238 -1.11 22.90 11.43
C ASP A 238 -1.59 22.52 12.84
N ASN A 239 -2.33 21.42 12.93
CA ASN A 239 -2.76 20.79 14.19
C ASN A 239 -1.74 19.76 14.70
N VAL A 240 -0.57 19.66 14.05
CA VAL A 240 0.54 18.80 14.49
C VAL A 240 1.41 19.54 15.49
N PHE A 241 1.74 20.81 15.20
CA PHE A 241 2.58 21.66 16.04
C PHE A 241 1.86 22.89 16.59
N GLY A 242 0.66 23.21 16.10
CA GLY A 242 -0.08 24.43 16.49
C GLY A 242 0.53 25.72 15.95
N SER A 243 1.46 25.65 14.98
CA SER A 243 2.28 26.80 14.54
C SER A 243 1.48 27.89 13.82
N THR A 244 0.24 27.61 13.45
CA THR A 244 -0.68 28.55 12.78
C THR A 244 -1.62 29.25 13.77
N GLY A 245 -1.40 29.09 15.08
CA GLY A 245 -2.16 29.76 16.14
C GLY A 245 -3.35 28.97 16.68
N SER A 246 -3.55 27.73 16.25
CA SER A 246 -4.65 26.86 16.69
C SER A 246 -4.44 26.24 18.08
N ASN A 247 -3.25 26.35 18.69
CA ASN A 247 -2.85 25.76 19.98
C ASN A 247 -3.23 24.27 20.18
N THR A 248 -3.66 23.60 19.12
CA THR A 248 -4.11 22.21 19.14
C THR A 248 -2.95 21.36 18.65
N THR A 249 -2.55 20.41 19.49
CA THR A 249 -1.47 19.47 19.21
C THR A 249 -2.03 18.16 18.69
N ILE A 250 -1.15 17.35 18.10
CA ILE A 250 -1.51 16.03 17.58
C ILE A 250 -2.19 15.14 18.64
N TYR A 251 -1.84 15.30 19.91
CA TYR A 251 -2.44 14.56 21.02
C TYR A 251 -3.86 15.03 21.34
N ASP A 252 -4.14 16.33 21.23
CA ASP A 252 -5.49 16.89 21.46
C ASP A 252 -6.47 16.42 20.38
N VAL A 253 -5.99 16.22 19.14
CA VAL A 253 -6.78 15.66 18.04
C VAL A 253 -7.10 14.19 18.31
N ILE A 254 -6.12 13.42 18.79
CA ILE A 254 -6.28 12.01 19.14
C ILE A 254 -7.23 11.84 20.34
N GLU A 255 -7.09 12.67 21.38
CA GLU A 255 -7.94 12.63 22.58
C GLU A 255 -9.39 13.01 22.28
N LYS A 256 -9.63 14.01 21.42
CA LYS A 256 -10.99 14.34 20.95
C LYS A 256 -11.63 13.19 20.20
N TYR A 257 -10.88 12.54 19.30
CA TYR A 257 -11.38 11.39 18.55
C TYR A 257 -11.80 10.23 19.47
N HIS A 258 -11.00 9.93 20.51
CA HIS A 258 -11.35 8.90 21.50
C HIS A 258 -12.56 9.29 22.34
N LYS A 259 -12.69 10.56 22.70
CA LYS A 259 -13.81 11.07 23.51
C LYS A 259 -15.14 11.07 22.75
N ASP A 260 -15.13 11.41 21.46
CA ASP A 260 -16.31 11.35 20.60
C ASP A 260 -16.71 9.88 20.31
N SER A 261 -15.76 8.95 20.35
CA SER A 261 -16.03 7.50 20.22
C SER A 261 -16.69 6.90 21.47
N ASP A 262 -16.41 7.42 22.67
CA ASP A 262 -16.98 6.92 23.93
C ASP A 262 -18.40 7.44 24.21
N VAL A 263 -18.73 8.68 23.79
CA VAL A 263 -20.06 9.28 23.98
C VAL A 263 -21.11 8.62 23.08
N ASN A 264 -20.72 8.27 21.85
CA ASN A 264 -21.59 7.56 20.90
C ASN A 264 -21.99 6.14 21.38
N ASN A 265 -21.29 5.57 22.37
CA ASN A 265 -21.55 4.21 22.87
C ASN A 265 -22.56 4.19 24.05
N THR A 266 -22.86 5.34 24.66
CA THR A 266 -23.81 5.46 25.78
C THR A 266 -25.22 5.89 25.38
N ASP A 267 -25.38 6.52 24.21
CA ASP A 267 -26.69 7.02 23.73
C ASP A 267 -27.50 5.99 22.93
N GLU A 268 -26.92 4.86 22.50
CA GLU A 268 -27.64 3.78 21.81
C GLU A 268 -28.46 2.86 22.74
N MET A 269 -28.25 2.89 24.06
CA MET A 269 -28.99 2.03 25.02
C MET A 269 -30.29 2.64 25.57
N ASN A 270 -30.62 3.91 25.31
CA ASN A 270 -31.77 4.61 25.92
C ASN A 270 -32.86 5.06 24.94
N LYS A 271 -32.89 4.55 23.71
CA LYS A 271 -33.87 4.97 22.69
C LYS A 271 -34.70 3.82 22.10
N ALA A 272 -34.92 2.79 22.92
CA ALA A 272 -35.83 1.69 22.64
C ALA A 272 -37.04 1.78 23.58
N GLU A 273 -37.92 2.75 23.35
CA GLU A 273 -39.32 2.72 23.77
C GLU A 273 -40.03 3.96 23.17
N ASP A 274 -41.09 3.68 22.41
CA ASP A 274 -42.12 4.58 21.86
C ASP A 274 -42.02 5.04 20.38
N GLU A 275 -43.12 4.70 19.69
CA GLU A 275 -43.74 5.30 18.48
C GLU A 275 -43.67 4.54 17.12
N ASP A 276 -44.63 3.61 17.02
CA ASP A 276 -45.57 3.26 15.95
C ASP A 276 -45.52 3.95 14.56
N TYR A 277 -45.64 3.09 13.53
CA TYR A 277 -45.86 3.19 12.08
C TYR A 277 -45.85 4.55 11.33
N ASP A 278 -45.02 4.61 10.27
CA ASP A 278 -45.53 4.67 8.90
C ASP A 278 -44.58 3.94 7.94
N VAL A 279 -45.17 3.08 7.10
CA VAL A 279 -44.51 2.28 6.07
C VAL A 279 -44.26 3.16 4.85
N ASP A 280 -42.99 3.32 4.46
CA ASP A 280 -42.62 3.57 3.07
C ASP A 280 -41.56 2.53 2.68
N ASP A 281 -42.05 1.37 2.22
CA ASP A 281 -41.29 0.37 1.49
C ASP A 281 -40.69 1.03 0.25
N ASN A 282 -39.36 1.18 0.18
CA ASN A 282 -38.53 1.03 -1.03
C ASN A 282 -37.04 1.25 -0.71
N GLU A 283 -36.42 0.31 0.01
CA GLU A 283 -34.96 0.11 -0.07
C GLU A 283 -34.69 -1.35 -0.48
N GLU A 284 -34.84 -1.63 -1.78
CA GLU A 284 -34.16 -2.76 -2.41
C GLU A 284 -32.66 -2.44 -2.51
N ASP A 285 -31.95 -2.51 -1.38
CA ASP A 285 -30.50 -2.53 -1.37
C ASP A 285 -30.06 -3.93 -1.82
N SER A 286 -29.95 -4.06 -3.14
CA SER A 286 -29.62 -5.29 -3.85
C SER A 286 -28.15 -5.65 -3.62
N ASP A 287 -27.88 -6.25 -2.47
CA ASP A 287 -26.55 -6.64 -1.97
C ASP A 287 -25.94 -7.87 -2.68
N SER A 288 -26.08 -7.97 -4.01
CA SER A 288 -25.33 -8.96 -4.81
C SER A 288 -24.01 -8.39 -5.29
N ASP A 289 -23.04 -8.40 -4.39
CA ASP A 289 -21.66 -8.12 -4.74
C ASP A 289 -20.97 -9.36 -5.33
N ASP A 290 -21.49 -9.82 -6.47
CA ASP A 290 -20.89 -10.90 -7.28
C ASP A 290 -19.82 -10.42 -8.26
N GLY A 291 -19.55 -9.12 -8.27
CA GLY A 291 -18.39 -8.55 -8.93
C GLY A 291 -17.15 -8.68 -8.08
N ILE A 292 -16.54 -9.86 -8.01
CA ILE A 292 -15.22 -10.00 -7.40
C ILE A 292 -14.16 -9.32 -8.30
N THR A 293 -13.89 -8.03 -8.06
CA THR A 293 -12.58 -7.42 -8.36
C THR A 293 -11.75 -7.54 -7.11
N VAL A 294 -10.80 -8.47 -7.12
CA VAL A 294 -9.91 -8.60 -5.98
C VAL A 294 -8.65 -7.75 -6.17
N THR A 295 -8.51 -6.79 -5.26
CA THR A 295 -7.32 -6.07 -4.87
C THR A 295 -6.15 -7.02 -4.55
N ILE A 296 -5.17 -7.15 -5.44
CA ILE A 296 -3.80 -7.48 -5.05
C ILE A 296 -3.01 -6.18 -4.96
N GLY A 297 -2.47 -5.93 -3.78
CA GLY A 297 -1.67 -4.75 -3.52
C GLY A 297 -0.37 -4.78 -4.33
N SER A 298 -0.27 -3.91 -5.35
CA SER A 298 0.77 -2.89 -5.44
C SER A 298 0.50 -1.85 -6.54
N ASN A 299 0.31 -0.60 -6.09
CA ASN A 299 0.47 0.70 -6.77
C ASN A 299 -0.64 1.29 -7.66
N ASN A 300 -1.47 2.11 -7.00
CA ASN A 300 -2.20 3.31 -7.43
C ASN A 300 -2.34 3.57 -8.94
N TYR A 301 -3.51 3.20 -9.45
CA TYR A 301 -4.34 4.16 -10.16
C TYR A 301 -5.64 4.32 -9.37
N ALA A 302 -6.02 5.57 -9.17
CA ALA A 302 -7.19 6.00 -8.43
C ALA A 302 -8.47 5.47 -9.06
N THR A 303 -9.41 5.01 -8.24
CA THR A 303 -10.83 5.40 -8.25
C THR A 303 -11.60 4.62 -7.17
N GLY A 304 -12.36 5.34 -6.34
CA GLY A 304 -13.54 4.82 -5.65
C GLY A 304 -13.36 4.38 -4.20
N ASN A 305 -13.61 5.30 -3.26
CA ASN A 305 -13.72 5.04 -1.83
C ASN A 305 -14.95 4.18 -1.53
N ASP A 306 -14.74 2.96 -1.03
CA ASP A 306 -15.66 2.28 -0.12
C ASP A 306 -15.15 2.50 1.31
N GLU A 307 -15.29 3.73 1.79
CA GLU A 307 -15.20 4.03 3.23
C GLU A 307 -16.64 4.04 3.76
N ASP A 308 -16.88 3.12 4.67
CA ASP A 308 -18.14 2.90 5.38
C ASP A 308 -18.67 4.19 5.99
N ASP A 309 -19.93 4.47 5.66
CA ASP A 309 -20.80 5.53 6.13
C ASP A 309 -21.02 5.41 7.65
N LEU A 310 -20.49 6.39 8.40
CA LEU A 310 -20.82 6.65 9.80
C LEU A 310 -20.78 8.16 10.01
N HIS A 311 -21.66 8.89 9.32
CA HIS A 311 -22.02 10.24 9.71
C HIS A 311 -23.51 10.33 10.04
N LEU A 312 -23.75 10.53 11.34
CA LEU A 312 -25.00 10.99 11.92
C LEU A 312 -25.48 12.25 11.19
N ALA A 313 -26.78 12.29 10.95
CA ALA A 313 -27.55 13.33 10.29
C ALA A 313 -26.99 14.76 10.44
N ASP A 314 -26.55 15.32 9.32
CA ASP A 314 -26.84 16.70 8.97
C ASP A 314 -27.25 16.70 7.49
N GLU A 315 -28.52 17.03 7.25
CA GLU A 315 -29.12 17.15 5.93
C GLU A 315 -28.44 18.28 5.14
N ASP A 316 -28.20 18.04 3.85
CA ASP A 316 -27.76 18.98 2.81
C ASP A 316 -26.25 19.24 2.63
N GLU A 317 -25.47 18.29 2.09
CA GLU A 317 -24.37 18.65 1.15
C GLU A 317 -23.78 17.56 0.20
N ASP A 318 -24.13 16.27 0.28
CA ASP A 318 -23.32 15.20 -0.38
C ASP A 318 -23.98 14.38 -1.53
N THR A 319 -24.75 15.02 -2.40
CA THR A 319 -25.42 14.32 -3.52
C THR A 319 -24.53 14.08 -4.76
N HIS A 320 -23.43 14.83 -4.93
CA HIS A 320 -22.65 14.80 -6.18
C HIS A 320 -21.68 13.61 -6.27
N ASP A 321 -21.06 13.20 -5.15
CA ASP A 321 -20.05 12.14 -5.13
C ASP A 321 -20.64 10.72 -5.17
N LYS A 322 -21.81 10.49 -4.55
CA LYS A 322 -22.53 9.20 -4.64
C LYS A 322 -22.98 8.89 -6.07
N TYR A 323 -23.41 9.90 -6.82
CA TYR A 323 -23.89 9.74 -8.21
C TYR A 323 -22.82 9.19 -9.17
N TRP A 324 -21.59 9.70 -9.09
CA TRP A 324 -20.50 9.26 -9.99
C TRP A 324 -19.88 7.92 -9.56
N ARG A 325 -19.82 7.61 -8.25
CA ARG A 325 -19.36 6.30 -7.76
C ARG A 325 -20.23 5.16 -8.28
N ASN A 326 -21.55 5.35 -8.28
CA ASN A 326 -22.47 4.34 -8.80
C ASN A 326 -22.37 4.18 -10.33
N LYS A 327 -22.09 5.27 -11.06
CA LYS A 327 -22.00 5.23 -12.53
C LYS A 327 -20.73 4.59 -13.07
N LEU A 328 -19.64 4.61 -12.29
CA LEU A 328 -18.35 3.99 -12.67
C LEU A 328 -18.17 2.59 -12.05
N ARG A 329 -19.13 2.09 -11.26
CA ARG A 329 -19.08 0.73 -10.75
C ARG A 329 -19.25 -0.25 -11.93
N PRO A 330 -18.52 -1.37 -11.94
CA PRO A 330 -18.82 -2.45 -12.88
C PRO A 330 -20.21 -3.02 -12.59
N ASN A 331 -20.92 -3.40 -13.66
CA ASN A 331 -22.25 -3.99 -13.56
C ASN A 331 -22.34 -5.34 -14.29
N HIS A 332 -21.34 -5.70 -15.08
CA HIS A 332 -21.23 -6.97 -15.77
C HIS A 332 -19.81 -7.51 -15.68
N PHE A 333 -19.63 -8.81 -15.90
CA PHE A 333 -18.31 -9.42 -15.96
C PHE A 333 -18.28 -10.58 -16.94
N LEU A 334 -17.07 -10.88 -17.43
CA LEU A 334 -16.82 -12.10 -18.18
C LEU A 334 -16.29 -13.17 -17.24
N ALA A 335 -16.86 -14.38 -17.33
CA ALA A 335 -16.57 -15.47 -16.42
C ALA A 335 -16.34 -16.79 -17.15
N LEU A 336 -15.28 -17.51 -16.76
CA LEU A 336 -15.17 -18.94 -17.02
C LEU A 336 -15.93 -19.68 -15.91
N ARG A 337 -17.04 -20.34 -16.24
CA ARG A 337 -17.85 -21.10 -15.29
C ARG A 337 -17.17 -22.42 -14.95
N ILE A 338 -17.20 -22.78 -13.66
CA ILE A 338 -16.68 -24.07 -13.19
C ILE A 338 -17.75 -25.13 -13.39
N THR A 339 -17.48 -26.09 -14.27
CA THR A 339 -18.40 -27.18 -14.65
C THR A 339 -17.97 -28.54 -14.10
N ASN A 340 -16.72 -28.68 -13.65
CA ASN A 340 -16.24 -29.93 -13.07
C ASN A 340 -16.88 -30.18 -11.68
N ASN A 341 -17.67 -31.25 -11.58
CA ASN A 341 -18.34 -31.66 -10.34
C ASN A 341 -17.38 -32.09 -9.22
N GLU A 342 -16.18 -32.59 -9.53
CA GLU A 342 -15.18 -32.93 -8.53
C GLU A 342 -14.67 -31.67 -7.83
N VAL A 343 -14.34 -30.63 -8.60
CA VAL A 343 -13.96 -29.31 -8.07
C VAL A 343 -15.06 -28.75 -7.17
N ARG A 344 -16.32 -28.78 -7.63
CA ARG A 344 -17.47 -28.30 -6.84
C ARG A 344 -17.64 -29.05 -5.51
N LYS A 345 -17.48 -30.38 -5.51
CA LYS A 345 -17.56 -31.20 -4.28
C LYS A 345 -16.44 -30.89 -3.28
N VAL A 346 -15.23 -30.60 -3.76
CA VAL A 346 -14.14 -30.19 -2.87
C VAL A 346 -14.45 -28.84 -2.23
N VAL A 347 -15.00 -27.89 -3.00
CA VAL A 347 -15.44 -26.59 -2.48
C VAL A 347 -16.56 -26.76 -1.45
N GLU A 348 -17.57 -27.60 -1.74
CA GLU A 348 -18.64 -27.96 -0.81
C GLU A 348 -18.09 -28.47 0.52
N GLY A 349 -17.17 -29.44 0.49
CA GLY A 349 -16.57 -29.96 1.73
C GLY A 349 -15.77 -28.91 2.52
N ILE A 350 -15.16 -27.92 1.86
CA ILE A 350 -14.50 -26.81 2.54
C ILE A 350 -15.53 -25.88 3.17
N GLN A 351 -16.60 -25.54 2.46
CA GLN A 351 -17.70 -24.72 2.98
C GLN A 351 -18.35 -25.40 4.18
N ASP A 352 -18.62 -26.71 4.12
CA ASP A 352 -19.18 -27.49 5.23
C ASP A 352 -18.33 -27.41 6.50
N VAL A 353 -17.00 -27.57 6.40
CA VAL A 353 -16.09 -27.46 7.55
C VAL A 353 -16.12 -26.06 8.16
N ILE A 354 -16.23 -25.02 7.32
CA ILE A 354 -16.30 -23.64 7.79
C ILE A 354 -17.64 -23.38 8.50
N LEU A 355 -18.74 -23.85 7.91
CA LEU A 355 -20.09 -23.68 8.45
C LEU A 355 -20.34 -24.52 9.71
N GLU A 356 -19.66 -25.66 9.88
CA GLU A 356 -19.69 -26.43 11.13
C GLU A 356 -19.18 -25.60 12.33
N HIS A 357 -18.20 -24.73 12.09
CA HIS A 357 -17.62 -23.87 13.12
C HIS A 357 -18.28 -22.49 13.20
N GLU A 358 -18.70 -21.93 12.06
CA GLU A 358 -19.28 -20.59 11.94
C GLU A 358 -20.54 -20.61 11.04
N PRO A 359 -21.69 -21.09 11.54
CA PRO A 359 -22.92 -21.24 10.73
C PRO A 359 -23.43 -19.93 10.11
N GLN A 360 -23.15 -18.81 10.77
CA GLN A 360 -23.47 -17.45 10.30
C GLN A 360 -22.77 -17.03 8.99
N TYR A 361 -21.82 -17.82 8.49
CA TYR A 361 -21.13 -17.58 7.21
C TYR A 361 -21.84 -18.22 6.01
N GLU A 362 -23.04 -18.78 6.18
CA GLU A 362 -23.81 -19.40 5.08
C GLU A 362 -23.99 -18.43 3.90
N GLU A 363 -24.43 -17.20 4.16
CA GLU A 363 -24.60 -16.15 3.15
C GLU A 363 -23.26 -15.61 2.60
N CYS A 364 -22.14 -15.93 3.25
CA CYS A 364 -20.80 -15.56 2.77
C CYS A 364 -20.22 -16.60 1.80
N CYS A 365 -20.79 -17.80 1.73
CA CYS A 365 -20.31 -18.87 0.86
C CYS A 365 -20.80 -18.63 -0.57
N ILE A 366 -19.89 -18.73 -1.55
CA ILE A 366 -20.30 -18.63 -2.96
C ILE A 366 -21.07 -19.91 -3.32
N PRO A 367 -22.31 -19.80 -3.84
CA PRO A 367 -23.07 -20.97 -4.24
C PRO A 367 -22.29 -21.84 -5.25
N LEU A 368 -22.33 -23.16 -5.08
CA LEU A 368 -21.54 -24.09 -5.89
C LEU A 368 -21.81 -23.97 -7.40
N ASN A 369 -23.04 -23.63 -7.78
CA ASN A 369 -23.41 -23.45 -9.18
C ASN A 369 -22.91 -22.13 -9.76
N SER A 370 -22.58 -21.15 -8.90
CA SER A 370 -22.04 -19.82 -9.21
C SER A 370 -20.51 -19.78 -9.25
N LEU A 371 -19.81 -20.86 -8.90
CA LEU A 371 -18.34 -20.88 -8.94
C LEU A 371 -17.81 -20.54 -10.34
N HIS A 372 -16.88 -19.60 -10.40
CA HIS A 372 -16.32 -19.07 -11.64
C HIS A 372 -14.91 -18.49 -11.44
N ILE A 373 -14.22 -18.24 -12.56
CA ILE A 373 -13.06 -17.35 -12.63
C ILE A 373 -13.48 -16.08 -13.39
N THR A 374 -13.34 -14.92 -12.77
CA THR A 374 -13.62 -13.61 -13.39
C THR A 374 -12.48 -13.21 -14.31
N LEU A 375 -12.75 -13.03 -15.61
CA LEU A 375 -11.76 -12.68 -16.64
C LEU A 375 -11.55 -11.16 -16.75
N CYS A 376 -12.63 -10.39 -16.64
CA CYS A 376 -12.63 -8.93 -16.51
C CYS A 376 -14.03 -8.42 -16.14
N THR A 377 -14.12 -7.23 -15.57
CA THR A 377 -15.36 -6.53 -15.26
C THR A 377 -15.64 -5.40 -16.24
N LEU A 378 -16.92 -5.17 -16.54
CA LEU A 378 -17.40 -4.32 -17.62
C LEU A 378 -18.40 -3.29 -17.11
N GLY A 379 -18.47 -2.16 -17.83
CA GLY A 379 -19.50 -1.13 -17.70
C GLY A 379 -20.48 -1.17 -18.86
N LEU A 380 -21.59 -1.89 -18.71
CA LEU A 380 -22.65 -2.00 -19.72
C LEU A 380 -23.94 -1.41 -19.13
N ASP A 381 -24.05 -0.09 -19.18
CA ASP A 381 -25.10 0.70 -18.55
C ASP A 381 -26.42 0.70 -19.35
N THR A 382 -26.40 0.28 -20.62
CA THR A 382 -27.60 0.21 -21.47
C THR A 382 -27.78 -1.16 -22.14
N THR A 383 -29.03 -1.49 -22.49
CA THR A 383 -29.35 -2.75 -23.19
C THR A 383 -28.65 -2.86 -24.55
N GLU A 384 -28.42 -1.73 -25.22
CA GLU A 384 -27.67 -1.65 -26.48
C GLU A 384 -26.19 -1.99 -26.26
N GLN A 385 -25.60 -1.55 -25.15
CA GLN A 385 -24.22 -1.90 -24.79
C GLN A 385 -24.10 -3.39 -24.47
N VAL A 386 -25.07 -3.98 -23.77
CA VAL A 386 -25.13 -5.43 -23.53
C VAL A 386 -25.23 -6.20 -24.85
N ALA A 387 -26.16 -5.81 -25.73
CA ALA A 387 -26.31 -6.43 -27.04
C ALA A 387 -25.04 -6.31 -27.90
N HIS A 388 -24.39 -5.15 -27.86
CA HIS A 388 -23.11 -4.91 -28.54
C HIS A 388 -21.99 -5.80 -27.99
N ALA A 389 -21.87 -5.92 -26.67
CA ALA A 389 -20.90 -6.82 -26.05
C ALA A 389 -21.11 -8.28 -26.47
N CYS A 390 -22.37 -8.75 -26.50
CA CYS A 390 -22.69 -10.08 -27.02
C CYS A 390 -22.26 -10.28 -28.48
N GLN A 391 -22.48 -9.28 -29.34
CA GLN A 391 -22.06 -9.33 -30.75
C GLN A 391 -20.53 -9.39 -30.89
N VAL A 392 -19.80 -8.56 -30.13
CA VAL A 392 -18.33 -8.55 -30.12
C VAL A 392 -17.79 -9.90 -29.68
N LEU A 393 -18.33 -10.47 -28.61
CA LEU A 393 -17.91 -11.79 -28.13
C LEU A 393 -18.13 -12.87 -29.21
N GLN A 394 -19.29 -12.90 -29.87
CA GLN A 394 -19.53 -13.85 -30.96
C GLN A 394 -18.58 -13.65 -32.16
N LYS A 395 -18.22 -12.40 -32.48
CA LYS A 395 -17.26 -12.07 -33.54
C LYS A 395 -15.87 -12.64 -33.25
N ILE A 396 -15.38 -12.50 -32.01
CA ILE A 396 -14.04 -12.96 -31.62
C ILE A 396 -13.98 -14.44 -31.22
N LYS A 397 -15.13 -15.11 -31.08
CA LYS A 397 -15.24 -16.51 -30.65
C LYS A 397 -14.25 -17.43 -31.36
N SER A 398 -14.20 -17.41 -32.69
CA SER A 398 -13.33 -18.31 -33.47
C SER A 398 -11.85 -18.04 -33.25
N GLU A 399 -11.47 -16.78 -32.96
CA GLU A 399 -10.09 -16.41 -32.64
C GLU A 399 -9.70 -16.98 -31.28
N LEU A 400 -10.53 -16.78 -30.26
CA LEU A 400 -10.29 -17.30 -28.90
C LEU A 400 -10.19 -18.83 -28.89
N GLN A 401 -11.07 -19.52 -29.64
CA GLN A 401 -11.02 -20.97 -29.84
C GLN A 401 -9.71 -21.46 -30.45
N GLY A 402 -9.09 -20.66 -31.32
CA GLY A 402 -7.81 -20.98 -31.94
C GLY A 402 -6.61 -20.80 -31.01
N MET A 403 -6.75 -20.02 -29.93
CA MET A 403 -5.63 -19.70 -29.03
C MET A 403 -5.35 -20.80 -28.00
N ILE A 404 -6.37 -21.56 -27.60
CA ILE A 404 -6.26 -22.58 -26.56
C ILE A 404 -6.39 -23.97 -27.16
N ARG A 405 -5.44 -24.85 -26.81
CA ARG A 405 -5.56 -26.27 -27.15
C ARG A 405 -6.57 -26.96 -26.25
N LYS A 406 -7.39 -27.84 -26.82
CA LYS A 406 -8.46 -28.58 -26.11
C LYS A 406 -7.99 -29.51 -24.99
N ASP A 407 -6.71 -29.87 -24.95
CA ASP A 407 -6.13 -30.71 -23.91
C ASP A 407 -5.63 -29.92 -22.68
N LYS A 408 -5.67 -28.59 -22.74
CA LYS A 408 -5.24 -27.72 -21.64
C LYS A 408 -6.39 -27.48 -20.67
N THR A 409 -6.06 -27.50 -19.39
CA THR A 409 -6.99 -27.28 -18.29
C THR A 409 -6.37 -26.33 -17.27
N ILE A 410 -7.19 -25.64 -16.51
CA ILE A 410 -6.79 -24.89 -15.32
C ILE A 410 -6.72 -25.86 -14.15
N LEU A 411 -5.63 -25.86 -13.41
CA LEU A 411 -5.47 -26.66 -12.19
C LEU A 411 -5.78 -25.79 -10.97
N PHE A 412 -6.63 -26.27 -10.08
CA PHE A 412 -6.93 -25.61 -8.81
C PHE A 412 -6.19 -26.31 -7.68
N LYS A 413 -5.22 -25.62 -7.08
CA LYS A 413 -4.38 -26.21 -6.05
C LYS A 413 -4.01 -25.22 -4.96
N GLY A 414 -4.38 -25.59 -3.74
CA GLY A 414 -4.19 -24.79 -2.55
C GLY A 414 -5.17 -23.61 -2.45
N MET A 415 -5.19 -23.03 -1.26
CA MET A 415 -6.03 -21.88 -0.94
C MET A 415 -5.19 -20.69 -0.49
N GLU A 416 -5.73 -19.51 -0.74
CA GLU A 416 -5.21 -18.25 -0.23
C GLU A 416 -6.36 -17.29 0.02
N ASN A 417 -6.03 -16.12 0.55
CA ASN A 417 -7.02 -15.13 0.89
C ASN A 417 -6.61 -13.76 0.41
N PHE A 418 -7.61 -12.90 0.28
CA PHE A 418 -7.41 -11.48 0.06
C PHE A 418 -7.83 -10.72 1.30
N PHE A 419 -6.85 -10.12 1.97
CA PHE A 419 -7.01 -9.36 3.22
C PHE A 419 -7.75 -10.13 4.33
N ASN A 420 -7.68 -11.46 4.32
CA ASN A 420 -8.48 -12.34 5.15
C ASN A 420 -10.01 -12.13 5.04
N ARG A 421 -10.51 -11.45 4.00
CA ARG A 421 -11.95 -11.21 3.78
C ARG A 421 -12.55 -12.13 2.71
N VAL A 422 -11.75 -12.50 1.73
CA VAL A 422 -12.12 -13.40 0.63
C VAL A 422 -11.22 -14.62 0.70
N LEU A 423 -11.79 -15.82 0.69
CA LEU A 423 -11.06 -17.08 0.58
C LEU A 423 -11.26 -17.63 -0.83
N TYR A 424 -10.18 -18.03 -1.48
CA TYR A 424 -10.20 -18.50 -2.86
C TYR A 424 -9.24 -19.68 -3.08
N ALA A 425 -9.56 -20.49 -4.09
CA ALA A 425 -8.66 -21.51 -4.62
C ALA A 425 -7.69 -20.87 -5.64
N LYS A 426 -6.39 -21.17 -5.51
CA LYS A 426 -5.39 -20.68 -6.48
C LYS A 426 -5.54 -21.39 -7.81
N CYS A 427 -5.33 -20.66 -8.89
CA CYS A 427 -5.35 -21.19 -10.25
C CYS A 427 -3.92 -21.29 -10.81
N GLU A 428 -3.50 -22.50 -11.17
CA GLU A 428 -2.38 -22.72 -12.05
C GLU A 428 -2.90 -22.76 -13.50
N CYS A 429 -2.75 -21.64 -14.20
CA CYS A 429 -3.24 -21.47 -15.56
C CYS A 429 -2.14 -21.74 -16.61
N PRO A 430 -2.48 -22.36 -17.76
CA PRO A 430 -1.57 -22.42 -18.90
C PRO A 430 -1.34 -21.01 -19.46
N GLN A 431 -0.14 -20.73 -19.99
CA GLN A 431 0.19 -19.42 -20.56
C GLN A 431 -0.78 -19.06 -21.71
N GLU A 432 -1.20 -20.04 -22.50
CA GLU A 432 -2.16 -19.88 -23.58
C GLU A 432 -3.51 -19.30 -23.10
N PHE A 433 -3.92 -19.62 -21.87
CA PHE A 433 -5.12 -19.04 -21.26
C PHE A 433 -4.92 -17.58 -20.88
N LEU A 434 -3.77 -17.23 -20.31
CA LEU A 434 -3.46 -15.84 -19.95
C LEU A 434 -3.41 -14.97 -21.21
N ASP A 435 -2.75 -15.47 -22.27
CA ASP A 435 -2.68 -14.80 -23.57
C ASP A 435 -4.08 -14.64 -24.20
N MET A 436 -4.95 -15.66 -24.08
CA MET A 436 -6.35 -15.56 -24.53
C MET A 436 -7.12 -14.47 -23.77
N VAL A 437 -6.97 -14.38 -22.45
CA VAL A 437 -7.64 -13.35 -21.64
C VAL A 437 -7.12 -11.95 -22.00
N GLU A 438 -5.82 -11.80 -22.24
CA GLU A 438 -5.24 -10.54 -22.70
C GLU A 438 -5.79 -10.13 -24.08
N HIS A 439 -5.85 -11.08 -25.03
CA HIS A 439 -6.44 -10.84 -26.36
C HIS A 439 -7.92 -10.48 -26.28
N LEU A 440 -8.70 -11.21 -25.47
CA LEU A 440 -10.10 -10.91 -25.18
C LEU A 440 -10.26 -9.46 -24.71
N ARG A 441 -9.49 -9.05 -23.71
CA ARG A 441 -9.52 -7.68 -23.17
C ARG A 441 -9.13 -6.64 -24.22
N LEU A 442 -8.15 -6.94 -25.07
CA LEU A 442 -7.73 -6.05 -26.15
C LEU A 442 -8.85 -5.87 -27.18
N CYS A 443 -9.49 -6.95 -27.62
CA CYS A 443 -10.60 -6.90 -28.56
C CYS A 443 -11.79 -6.09 -28.02
N LEU A 444 -12.17 -6.31 -26.76
CA LEU A 444 -13.25 -5.55 -26.12
C LEU A 444 -12.94 -4.05 -26.12
N LYS A 445 -11.71 -3.66 -25.76
CA LYS A 445 -11.26 -2.26 -25.78
C LYS A 445 -11.26 -1.66 -27.18
N GLN A 446 -10.86 -2.43 -28.20
CA GLN A 446 -10.86 -1.98 -29.60
C GLN A 446 -12.26 -1.71 -30.13
N GLU A 447 -13.24 -2.48 -29.67
CA GLU A 447 -14.67 -2.29 -30.00
C GLU A 447 -15.33 -1.23 -29.09
N GLY A 448 -14.58 -0.58 -28.21
CA GLY A 448 -15.08 0.49 -27.35
C GLY A 448 -15.91 0.01 -26.15
N ILE A 449 -15.79 -1.25 -25.76
CA ILE A 449 -16.41 -1.78 -24.54
C ILE A 449 -15.58 -1.33 -23.33
N GLU A 450 -16.24 -0.70 -22.38
CA GLU A 450 -15.59 -0.17 -21.18
C GLU A 450 -15.27 -1.30 -20.20
N ILE A 451 -13.97 -1.56 -20.01
CA ILE A 451 -13.47 -2.47 -18.97
C ILE A 451 -13.25 -1.63 -17.70
N ARG A 452 -13.96 -1.97 -16.63
CA ARG A 452 -13.94 -1.28 -15.33
C ARG A 452 -13.22 -2.12 -14.27
N ASP A 453 -12.08 -2.71 -14.63
CA ASP A 453 -11.27 -3.47 -13.67
C ASP A 453 -10.56 -2.52 -12.70
N ASN A 454 -10.55 -2.90 -11.43
CA ASN A 454 -9.83 -2.15 -10.40
C ASN A 454 -8.37 -2.62 -10.24
N HIS A 455 -8.02 -3.82 -10.75
CA HIS A 455 -6.74 -4.49 -10.51
C HIS A 455 -6.22 -5.25 -11.72
N GLU A 456 -4.94 -5.63 -11.65
CA GLU A 456 -4.34 -6.58 -12.58
C GLU A 456 -5.04 -7.93 -12.49
N PHE A 457 -5.18 -8.60 -13.64
CA PHE A 457 -5.85 -9.89 -13.71
C PHE A 457 -5.02 -10.96 -13.00
N VAL A 458 -5.57 -11.48 -11.91
CA VAL A 458 -5.02 -12.65 -11.21
C VAL A 458 -6.10 -13.72 -11.17
N PRO A 459 -5.93 -14.85 -11.86
CA PRO A 459 -6.95 -15.89 -11.93
C PRO A 459 -7.11 -16.57 -10.56
N HIS A 460 -8.35 -16.59 -10.07
CA HIS A 460 -8.73 -17.24 -8.82
C HIS A 460 -10.18 -17.73 -8.92
N MET A 461 -10.55 -18.72 -8.11
CA MET A 461 -11.94 -19.13 -7.90
C MET A 461 -12.31 -18.85 -6.44
N THR A 462 -13.23 -17.91 -6.22
CA THR A 462 -13.67 -17.56 -4.87
C THR A 462 -14.56 -18.65 -4.28
N ILE A 463 -14.26 -19.02 -3.04
CA ILE A 463 -14.99 -20.03 -2.26
C ILE A 463 -15.98 -19.35 -1.31
N MET A 464 -15.54 -18.27 -0.65
CA MET A 464 -16.37 -17.48 0.25
C MET A 464 -15.82 -16.05 0.36
N LYS A 465 -16.70 -15.11 0.73
CA LYS A 465 -16.40 -13.71 0.96
C LYS A 465 -17.26 -13.19 2.10
N ILE A 466 -16.62 -12.59 3.11
CA ILE A 466 -17.35 -11.95 4.21
C ILE A 466 -18.13 -10.75 3.68
N THR A 467 -19.46 -10.83 3.74
CA THR A 467 -20.38 -9.74 3.36
C THR A 467 -20.41 -8.64 4.43
N ARG A 468 -20.83 -7.43 4.05
CA ARG A 468 -20.97 -6.31 5.00
C ARG A 468 -22.01 -6.63 6.07
N THR A 469 -23.13 -7.22 5.66
CA THR A 469 -24.23 -7.64 6.54
C THR A 469 -23.75 -8.60 7.62
N VAL A 470 -23.04 -9.67 7.24
CA VAL A 470 -22.50 -10.63 8.21
C VAL A 470 -21.39 -10.02 9.06
N ALA A 471 -20.51 -9.18 8.49
CA ALA A 471 -19.47 -8.51 9.26
C ALA A 471 -20.04 -7.58 10.34
N ARG A 472 -21.14 -6.87 10.04
CA ARG A 472 -21.86 -6.01 10.99
C ARG A 472 -22.57 -6.83 12.06
N ALA A 473 -23.32 -7.86 11.66
CA ALA A 473 -24.08 -8.70 12.58
C ALA A 473 -23.18 -9.49 13.55
N THR A 474 -22.01 -9.94 13.10
CA THR A 474 -21.11 -10.79 13.90
C THR A 474 -19.96 -10.03 14.55
N GLY A 475 -19.70 -8.78 14.12
CA GLY A 475 -18.49 -8.03 14.46
C GLY A 475 -17.19 -8.60 13.85
N LYS A 476 -17.27 -9.70 13.09
CA LYS A 476 -16.10 -10.38 12.50
C LYS A 476 -15.87 -9.91 11.07
N LYS A 477 -14.90 -9.01 10.89
CA LYS A 477 -14.52 -8.49 9.56
C LYS A 477 -13.65 -9.45 8.74
N TYR A 478 -13.08 -10.50 9.36
CA TYR A 478 -12.09 -11.38 8.75
C TYR A 478 -12.41 -12.85 8.99
N ILE A 479 -12.08 -13.70 8.02
CA ILE A 479 -12.10 -15.16 8.09
C ILE A 479 -10.90 -15.59 8.92
N ALA A 480 -11.17 -16.22 10.06
CA ALA A 480 -10.11 -16.68 10.96
C ALA A 480 -9.24 -17.76 10.27
N PRO A 481 -7.91 -17.61 10.21
CA PRO A 481 -7.04 -18.53 9.45
C PRO A 481 -7.16 -20.00 9.84
N TRP A 482 -7.46 -20.28 11.11
CA TRP A 482 -7.59 -21.64 11.61
C TRP A 482 -8.72 -22.44 10.92
N LEU A 483 -9.77 -21.76 10.43
CA LEU A 483 -10.92 -22.37 9.73
C LEU A 483 -10.51 -23.09 8.44
N TYR A 484 -9.48 -22.59 7.75
CA TYR A 484 -9.05 -23.12 6.46
C TYR A 484 -7.59 -23.60 6.45
N SER A 485 -6.84 -23.37 7.54
CA SER A 485 -5.42 -23.74 7.66
C SER A 485 -5.14 -25.23 7.45
N GLN A 486 -6.05 -26.12 7.88
CA GLN A 486 -5.92 -27.57 7.70
C GLN A 486 -6.07 -28.00 6.23
N SER A 487 -6.69 -27.15 5.42
CA SER A 487 -7.09 -27.39 4.04
C SER A 487 -6.24 -26.58 3.04
N GLN A 488 -5.19 -25.90 3.50
CA GLN A 488 -4.46 -24.91 2.70
C GLN A 488 -3.77 -25.48 1.45
N ASN A 489 -3.41 -26.77 1.45
CA ASN A 489 -2.74 -27.47 0.34
C ASN A 489 -3.63 -28.55 -0.30
N ILE A 490 -4.94 -28.31 -0.38
CA ILE A 490 -5.87 -29.21 -1.05
C ILE A 490 -5.69 -29.15 -2.58
N ASP A 491 -5.77 -30.31 -3.21
CA ASP A 491 -5.95 -30.43 -4.66
C ASP A 491 -7.46 -30.46 -4.96
N PHE A 492 -7.96 -29.42 -5.62
CA PHE A 492 -9.37 -29.32 -5.99
C PHE A 492 -9.66 -30.05 -7.31
N GLY A 493 -8.63 -30.32 -8.12
CA GLY A 493 -8.75 -30.86 -9.46
C GLY A 493 -8.67 -29.81 -10.56
N THR A 494 -9.15 -30.16 -11.75
CA THR A 494 -8.93 -29.38 -12.97
C THR A 494 -10.22 -28.93 -13.63
N GLN A 495 -10.21 -27.78 -14.29
CA GLN A 495 -11.32 -27.26 -15.10
C GLN A 495 -10.90 -27.07 -16.55
N VAL A 496 -11.75 -27.56 -17.46
CA VAL A 496 -11.60 -27.32 -18.90
C VAL A 496 -11.95 -25.88 -19.24
N ILE A 497 -11.29 -25.34 -20.27
CA ILE A 497 -11.53 -23.97 -20.76
C ILE A 497 -12.43 -24.08 -21.99
N ASP A 498 -13.73 -24.26 -21.76
CA ASP A 498 -14.72 -24.54 -22.80
C ASP A 498 -15.87 -23.53 -22.85
N ASN A 499 -15.87 -22.55 -21.94
CA ASN A 499 -16.95 -21.58 -21.84
C ASN A 499 -16.48 -20.19 -21.39
N ILE A 500 -17.07 -19.14 -21.95
CA ILE A 500 -16.99 -17.77 -21.46
C ILE A 500 -18.41 -17.20 -21.41
N ASN A 501 -18.79 -16.67 -20.26
CA ASN A 501 -20.13 -16.16 -19.99
C ASN A 501 -20.04 -14.67 -19.70
N LEU A 502 -20.86 -13.87 -20.37
CA LEU A 502 -21.14 -12.50 -20.00
C LEU A 502 -22.25 -12.50 -18.95
N CYS A 503 -21.90 -12.16 -17.73
CA CYS A 503 -22.75 -12.25 -16.55
C CYS A 503 -23.13 -10.85 -16.06
N GLU A 504 -24.37 -10.70 -15.61
CA GLU A 504 -24.85 -9.53 -14.87
C GLU A 504 -24.44 -9.62 -13.39
N MET A 505 -24.01 -8.49 -12.81
CA MET A 505 -23.77 -8.34 -11.38
C MET A 505 -25.09 -7.91 -10.71
N GLY A 506 -25.85 -8.86 -10.18
CA GLY A 506 -27.11 -8.59 -9.48
C GLY A 506 -27.58 -9.84 -8.72
N ILE A 507 -28.61 -9.73 -7.86
CA ILE A 507 -29.08 -10.85 -7.02
C ILE A 507 -29.70 -11.96 -7.86
N SER A 508 -30.30 -11.57 -8.99
CA SER A 508 -30.98 -12.48 -9.90
C SER A 508 -30.04 -13.59 -10.40
N ARG A 509 -30.61 -14.80 -10.54
CA ARG A 509 -29.92 -16.00 -11.03
C ARG A 509 -30.75 -16.69 -12.10
N GLU A 510 -30.08 -17.44 -12.95
CA GLU A 510 -30.71 -18.41 -13.84
C GLU A 510 -31.33 -19.56 -13.03
N SER A 511 -32.16 -20.39 -13.69
CA SER A 511 -32.84 -21.53 -13.04
C SER A 511 -31.89 -22.57 -12.47
N ASP A 512 -30.65 -22.61 -12.95
CA ASP A 512 -29.59 -23.50 -12.44
C ASP A 512 -28.76 -22.87 -11.30
N GLY A 513 -29.09 -21.64 -10.90
CA GLY A 513 -28.39 -20.89 -9.85
C GLY A 513 -27.15 -20.14 -10.32
N PHE A 514 -26.78 -20.19 -11.61
CA PHE A 514 -25.70 -19.34 -12.14
C PHE A 514 -26.17 -17.90 -12.36
N TYR A 515 -25.23 -16.99 -12.63
CA TYR A 515 -25.55 -15.60 -12.96
C TYR A 515 -26.45 -15.49 -14.19
N ILE A 516 -27.29 -14.44 -14.21
CA ILE A 516 -27.99 -14.04 -15.43
C ILE A 516 -26.95 -13.80 -16.52
N THR A 517 -27.04 -14.57 -17.59
CA THR A 517 -25.99 -14.61 -18.62
C THR A 517 -26.53 -14.20 -19.98
N PRO A 518 -26.55 -12.89 -20.32
CA PRO A 518 -27.00 -12.40 -21.63
C PRO A 518 -26.18 -12.91 -22.83
N GLY A 519 -24.94 -13.37 -22.62
CA GLY A 519 -24.08 -13.87 -23.68
C GLY A 519 -23.26 -15.09 -23.26
N LYS A 520 -23.29 -16.17 -24.06
CA LYS A 520 -22.53 -17.41 -23.83
C LYS A 520 -21.68 -17.76 -25.04
N LEU A 521 -20.40 -18.06 -24.79
CA LEU A 521 -19.44 -18.54 -25.79
C LEU A 521 -18.96 -19.91 -25.38
N GLU A 522 -19.21 -20.90 -26.24
CA GLU A 522 -18.56 -22.22 -26.13
C GLU A 522 -17.23 -22.17 -26.89
N ILE A 523 -16.13 -22.49 -26.21
CA ILE A 523 -14.76 -22.40 -26.75
C ILE A 523 -14.21 -23.81 -27.04
#